data_AF-A0A139P7R8-F1
#
_entry.id   AF-A0A139P7R8-F1
#
_cell.length_a   1.000
_cell.length_b   1.000
_cell.length_c   1.000
_cell.angle_alpha   90.00
_cell.angle_beta   90.00
_cell.angle_gamma   90.00
#
_symmetry.space_group_name_H-M   'P 1'
#
loop_
_entity.id
_entity.type
_entity.pdbx_description
1 polymer ?
#
loop_
_entity_poly.entity_id
_entity_poly.type
_entity_poly.pdbx_seq_one_letter_code
_entity_poly.pdbx_strand_id
1 'polypeptide(L)' 'MGKESYFDGGLFSYIGHVILAVLIAALTLVICVPWSLCILYNWKVKHTVIDGHRLYFDGTAMQLFGN' A
#
# COMPACT_ATOMS: atom_id res chain seq x y z
N MET A 1 23.64 -19.15 -3.47
CA MET A 1 23.25 -17.94 -2.71
C MET A 1 21.77 -17.76 -2.96
N GLY A 2 20.89 -18.07 -2.00
CA GLY A 2 19.46 -17.78 -2.16
C GLY A 2 19.28 -16.28 -2.27
N LYS A 3 18.40 -15.78 -3.15
CA LYS A 3 18.20 -14.33 -3.21
C LYS A 3 17.40 -13.94 -1.97
N GLU A 4 17.93 -12.98 -1.21
CA GLU A 4 17.35 -12.58 0.06
C GLU A 4 15.98 -11.93 -0.15
N SER A 5 15.04 -12.28 0.71
CA SER A 5 13.74 -11.61 0.80
C SER A 5 13.77 -10.68 2.00
N TYR A 6 13.48 -9.41 1.80
CA TYR A 6 13.55 -8.40 2.85
C TYR A 6 12.47 -7.35 2.70
N PHE A 7 12.18 -6.69 3.81
CA PHE A 7 11.26 -5.57 3.88
C PHE A 7 12.01 -4.34 4.35
N ASP A 8 12.05 -3.30 3.52
CA ASP A 8 12.79 -2.05 3.78
C ASP A 8 11.86 -0.87 4.13
N GLY A 9 10.64 -1.17 4.59
CA GLY A 9 9.66 -0.17 4.98
C GLY A 9 9.98 0.46 6.33
N GLY A 10 10.11 1.79 6.35
CA GLY A 10 10.29 2.55 7.58
C GLY A 10 8.98 2.81 8.33
N LEU A 11 8.98 2.64 9.66
CA LEU A 11 7.81 2.87 10.51
C LEU A 11 7.24 4.29 10.38
N PHE A 12 8.10 5.30 10.31
CA PHE A 12 7.68 6.69 10.14
C PHE A 12 6.96 6.92 8.80
N SER A 13 7.47 6.29 7.73
CA SER A 13 6.84 6.36 6.41
C SER A 13 5.49 5.65 6.40
N TYR A 14 5.36 4.51 7.09
CA TYR A 14 4.09 3.81 7.26
C TYR A 14 3.05 4.68 7.96
N ILE A 15 3.41 5.29 9.09
CA ILE A 15 2.51 6.16 9.86
C ILE A 15 2.03 7.34 9.01
N GLY A 16 2.93 7.96 8.23
CA GLY A 16 2.56 9.03 7.28
C GLY A 16 1.53 8.57 6.24
N HIS A 17 1.69 7.37 5.67
CA HIS A 17 0.74 6.81 4.71
C HIS A 17 -0.60 6.47 5.34
N VAL A 18 -0.61 5.95 6.59
CA VAL A 18 -1.85 5.68 7.34
C VAL A 18 -2.62 6.98 7.59
N ILE A 19 -1.94 8.04 8.04
CA ILE A 19 -2.57 9.34 8.28
C ILE A 19 -3.17 9.90 6.99
N LEU A 20 -2.43 9.82 5.88
CA LEU A 20 -2.93 10.25 4.57
C LEU A 20 -4.16 9.44 4.13
N ALA A 21 -4.12 8.12 4.28
CA ALA A 21 -5.23 7.22 3.96
C ALA A 21 -6.49 7.54 4.78
N VAL A 22 -6.33 7.79 6.08
CA VAL A 22 -7.41 8.18 6.99
C VAL A 22 -7.97 9.55 6.64
N LEU A 23 -7.10 10.52 6.31
CA LEU A 23 -7.51 11.87 5.93
C LEU A 23 -8.34 11.85 4.63
N ILE A 24 -7.89 11.10 3.62
CA ILE A 24 -8.64 10.91 2.37
C ILE A 24 -10.01 10.27 2.65
N ALA A 25 -10.04 9.21 3.45
CA ALA A 25 -11.29 8.52 3.79
C ALA A 25 -12.25 9.41 4.59
N ALA A 26 -11.75 10.18 5.55
CA ALA A 26 -12.56 11.07 6.39
C ALA A 26 -13.13 12.25 5.60
N LEU A 27 -12.33 12.88 4.74
CA LEU A 27 -12.77 14.04 3.94
C LEU A 27 -13.82 13.69 2.88
N THR A 28 -13.80 12.46 2.38
CA THR A 28 -14.72 11.99 1.31
C THR A 28 -15.93 11.22 1.86
N LEU A 29 -16.23 11.35 3.15
CA LEU A 29 -17.32 10.62 3.80
C LEU A 29 -17.24 9.09 3.58
N VAL A 30 -16.02 8.53 3.67
CA VAL A 30 -15.71 7.10 3.57
C VAL A 30 -15.86 6.50 2.16
N ILE A 31 -16.29 7.30 1.17
CA ILE A 31 -16.46 6.84 -0.22
C ILE A 31 -15.12 6.44 -0.86
N CYS A 32 -14.03 7.15 -0.55
CA CYS A 32 -12.72 6.86 -1.13
C CYS A 32 -11.88 5.83 -0.35
N VAL A 33 -12.47 5.07 0.58
CA VAL A 33 -11.76 3.99 1.29
C VAL A 33 -10.97 3.03 0.38
N PRO A 34 -11.50 2.53 -0.76
CA PRO A 34 -10.73 1.61 -1.59
C PRO A 34 -9.50 2.25 -2.24
N TRP A 35 -9.55 3.56 -2.55
CA TRP A 35 -8.37 4.31 -3.02
C TRP A 35 -7.34 4.48 -1.89
N SER A 36 -7.78 4.83 -0.68
CA SER A 36 -6.91 4.88 0.50
C SER A 36 -6.22 3.54 0.77
N LEU A 37 -6.93 2.42 0.63
CA LEU A 37 -6.39 1.08 0.76
C LEU A 37 -5.36 0.77 -0.33
N CYS A 38 -5.66 1.09 -1.59
CA CYS A 38 -4.70 0.95 -2.68
C CYS A 38 -3.39 1.71 -2.43
N ILE A 39 -3.46 2.92 -1.87
CA ILE A 39 -2.26 3.70 -1.50
C ILE A 39 -1.43 2.95 -0.43
N LEU A 40 -2.10 2.42 0.60
CA LEU A 40 -1.43 1.71 1.70
C LEU A 40 -0.79 0.38 1.23
N TYR A 41 -1.51 -0.37 0.40
CA TYR A 41 -0.99 -1.60 -0.21
C TYR A 41 0.17 -1.32 -1.15
N ASN A 42 0.06 -0.28 -1.99
CA ASN A 42 1.14 0.14 -2.88
C ASN A 42 2.41 0.47 -2.08
N TRP A 43 2.29 1.21 -0.97
CA TRP A 43 3.42 1.47 -0.08
C TRP A 43 4.05 0.18 0.45
N LYS A 44 3.24 -0.73 1.01
CA LYS A 44 3.74 -1.99 1.59
C LYS A 44 4.43 -2.87 0.54
N VAL A 45 3.84 -2.98 -0.65
CA VAL A 45 4.36 -3.76 -1.77
C VAL A 45 5.67 -3.18 -2.28
N LYS A 46 5.75 -1.86 -2.47
CA LYS A 46 7.02 -1.19 -2.83
C LYS A 46 8.11 -1.45 -1.81
N HIS A 47 7.78 -1.55 -0.52
CA HIS A 47 8.76 -1.84 0.51
C HIS A 47 9.05 -3.34 0.73
N THR A 48 8.51 -4.21 -0.12
CA THR A 48 8.73 -5.66 -0.04
C THR A 48 9.56 -6.13 -1.23
N VAL A 49 10.65 -6.84 -0.94
CA VAL A 49 11.50 -7.50 -1.93
C VAL A 49 11.47 -9.00 -1.64
N ILE A 50 11.10 -9.79 -2.65
CA ILE A 50 11.04 -11.26 -2.55
C ILE A 50 11.97 -11.84 -3.59
N ASP A 51 12.85 -12.75 -3.18
CA ASP A 51 13.87 -13.34 -4.06
C ASP A 51 14.64 -12.24 -4.83
N GLY A 52 15.06 -11.16 -4.16
CA GLY A 52 15.74 -10.03 -4.81
C GLY A 52 14.91 -9.21 -5.82
N HIS A 53 13.64 -9.56 -6.05
CA HIS A 53 12.72 -8.82 -6.92
C HIS A 53 11.81 -7.91 -6.10
N ARG A 54 11.83 -6.61 -6.42
CA ARG A 54 10.95 -5.63 -5.78
C ARG A 54 9.54 -5.77 -6.33
N LEU A 55 8.58 -5.95 -5.43
CA LEU A 55 7.19 -6.10 -5.83
C LEU A 55 6.62 -4.78 -6.34
N TYR A 56 5.66 -4.88 -7.27
CA TYR A 56 4.91 -3.75 -7.80
C TYR A 56 3.42 -4.00 -7.58
N PHE A 57 2.68 -2.93 -7.28
CA PHE A 57 1.25 -2.98 -7.06
C PHE A 57 0.51 -2.48 -8.30
N ASP A 58 -0.23 -3.36 -8.96
CA ASP A 58 -1.05 -3.06 -10.16
C ASP A 58 -2.55 -2.92 -9.84
N GLY A 59 -2.93 -3.10 -8.57
CA GLY A 59 -4.32 -3.07 -8.13
C GLY A 59 -4.95 -1.68 -8.20
N THR A 60 -6.23 -1.63 -8.54
CA THR A 60 -7.04 -0.41 -8.58
C THR A 60 -8.16 -0.46 -7.56
N ALA A 61 -8.61 0.71 -7.11
CA ALA A 61 -9.69 0.83 -6.14
C ALA A 61 -11.00 0.18 -6.63
N MET A 62 -11.25 0.20 -7.93
CA MET A 62 -12.44 -0.40 -8.54
C MET A 62 -12.46 -1.92 -8.40
N GLN A 63 -11.30 -2.58 -8.43
CA GLN A 63 -11.21 -4.04 -8.26
C GLN A 63 -11.58 -4.49 -6.84
N LEU A 64 -11.55 -3.59 -5.85
CA LEU A 64 -11.97 -3.88 -4.47
C LEU A 64 -13.50 -3.93 -4.31
N PHE A 65 -14.27 -3.33 -5.22
CA PHE A 65 -15.74 -3.34 -5.18
C PHE A 65 -16.37 -4.65 -5.67
N GLY A 66 -15.55 -5.66 -5.98
CA GLY A 66 -15.99 -6.95 -6.50
C GLY A 66 -15.97 -6.97 -8.02
N ASN A 67 -15.37 -8.03 -8.57
CA ASN A 67 -15.44 -8.43 -9.98
C ASN A 67 -16.13 -9.79 -10.04
#